data_AF-A0A356KIC0-F1
#
_entry.id   AF-A0A356KIC0-F1
#
_cell.length_a   1.000
_cell.length_b   1.000
_cell.length_c   1.000
_cell.angle_alpha   90.00
_cell.angle_beta   90.00
_cell.angle_gamma   90.00
#
_symmetry.space_group_name_H-M   'P 1'
#
loop_
_entity.id
_entity.type
_entity.pdbx_description
1 polymer ?
#
loop_
_entity_poly.entity_id
_entity_poly.type
_entity_poly.pdbx_seq_one_letter_code
_entity_poly.pdbx_strand_id
1 'polypeptide(L)' 'MADPLLLFAHGAGAGTSSAWMQGWAERLAALGTVLPFDYPYMAEGRKAPDRLPKLLAAHRAALEAARAEHEPLEP' A
#
# COMPACT_ATOMS: atom_id res chain seq x y z
N MET A 1 -11.90 -13.50 15.11
CA MET A 1 -11.62 -12.05 14.91
C MET A 1 -11.41 -11.85 13.43
N ALA A 2 -11.90 -10.75 12.85
CA ALA A 2 -11.66 -10.46 11.43
C ALA A 2 -10.15 -10.28 11.19
N ASP A 3 -9.63 -10.80 10.08
CA ASP A 3 -8.24 -10.60 9.67
C ASP A 3 -8.05 -9.15 9.18
N PRO A 4 -7.29 -8.30 9.89
CA PRO A 4 -7.12 -6.90 9.50
C PRO A 4 -6.37 -6.77 8.18
N LEU A 5 -6.91 -5.96 7.27
CA LEU A 5 -6.23 -5.58 6.03
C LEU A 5 -5.43 -4.29 6.25
N LEU A 6 -4.14 -4.32 5.95
CA LEU A 6 -3.19 -3.21 6.10
C LEU A 6 -2.64 -2.80 4.74
N LEU A 7 -3.14 -1.70 4.17
CA LEU A 7 -2.53 -1.07 3.00
C LEU A 7 -1.30 -0.27 3.43
N PHE A 8 -0.12 -0.65 2.95
CA PHE A 8 1.15 -0.13 3.43
C PHE A 8 1.89 0.66 2.34
N ALA A 9 1.66 1.97 2.32
CA ALA A 9 2.27 2.90 1.38
C ALA A 9 3.63 3.43 1.88
N HIS A 10 4.57 3.63 0.96
CA HIS A 10 5.89 4.16 1.27
C HIS A 10 5.91 5.70 1.49
N GLY A 11 6.99 6.18 2.12
CA GLY A 11 7.31 7.61 2.20
C GLY A 11 8.02 8.14 0.94
N ALA A 12 8.29 9.44 0.89
CA ALA A 12 8.99 10.03 -0.26
C ALA A 12 10.39 9.44 -0.46
N GLY A 13 10.76 9.20 -1.73
CA GLY A 13 12.13 8.89 -2.14
C GLY A 13 12.55 7.42 -2.19
N ALA A 14 11.78 6.49 -1.61
CA ALA A 14 12.03 5.05 -1.73
C ALA A 14 10.70 4.28 -1.75
N GLY A 15 10.54 3.39 -2.73
CA GLY A 15 9.31 2.59 -2.91
C GLY A 15 9.22 1.39 -1.97
N THR A 16 8.23 0.54 -2.23
CA THR A 16 7.95 -0.70 -1.49
C THR A 16 9.11 -1.69 -1.52
N SER A 17 9.98 -1.64 -2.53
CA SER A 17 11.15 -2.52 -2.65
C SER A 17 12.31 -2.17 -1.72
N SER A 18 12.21 -1.10 -0.93
CA SER A 18 13.25 -0.75 0.03
C SER A 18 13.31 -1.76 1.18
N ALA A 19 14.52 -2.07 1.66
CA ALA A 19 14.72 -3.02 2.76
C ALA A 19 13.94 -2.64 4.03
N TRP A 20 13.76 -1.33 4.27
CA TRP A 20 12.94 -0.83 5.37
C TRP A 20 11.46 -1.18 5.19
N MET A 21 10.89 -0.94 4.00
CA MET A 21 9.50 -1.28 3.71
C MET A 21 9.26 -2.79 3.80
N GLN A 22 10.15 -3.60 3.23
CA GLN A 22 10.05 -5.06 3.29
C GLN A 22 10.10 -5.58 4.74
N GLY A 23 11.09 -5.11 5.53
CA GLY A 23 11.22 -5.52 6.92
C GLY A 23 10.05 -5.09 7.81
N TRP A 24 9.37 -3.98 7.49
CA TRP A 24 8.14 -3.58 8.19
C TRP A 24 6.92 -4.35 7.73
N ALA A 25 6.80 -4.64 6.42
CA ALA A 25 5.70 -5.45 5.91
C ALA A 25 5.69 -6.85 6.55
N GLU A 26 6.85 -7.49 6.70
CA GLU A 26 7.01 -8.76 7.42
C GLU A 26 6.56 -8.69 8.88
N ARG A 27 6.87 -7.58 9.57
CA ARG A 27 6.48 -7.39 10.97
C ARG A 27 4.99 -7.14 11.12
N LEU A 28 4.41 -6.35 10.22
CA LEU A 28 2.98 -6.06 10.19
C LEU A 28 2.16 -7.29 9.79
N ALA A 29 2.75 -8.23 9.04
CA ALA A 29 2.09 -9.48 8.67
C ALA A 29 1.73 -10.37 9.88
N ALA A 30 2.36 -10.15 11.04
CA ALA A 30 1.96 -10.78 12.29
C ALA A 30 0.63 -10.26 12.86
N LEU A 31 0.13 -9.13 12.34
CA LEU A 31 -1.11 -8.47 12.79
C LEU A 31 -2.27 -8.62 11.80
N GLY A 32 -2.00 -9.01 10.56
CA GLY A 32 -3.00 -9.27 9.53
C GLY A 32 -2.42 -9.27 8.12
N THR A 33 -3.29 -9.27 7.10
CA THR A 33 -2.88 -9.22 5.69
C THR A 33 -2.30 -7.84 5.32
N VAL A 34 -1.05 -7.80 4.87
CA VAL A 34 -0.34 -6.57 4.49
C VAL A 34 -0.20 -6.49 2.98
N LEU A 35 -0.61 -5.35 2.41
CA LEU A 35 -0.49 -5.06 0.98
C LEU A 35 0.40 -3.83 0.78
N PRO A 36 1.68 -4.01 0.43
CA PRO A 36 2.56 -2.92 0.04
C PRO A 36 2.04 -2.23 -1.22
N PHE A 37 2.12 -0.90 -1.26
CA PHE A 37 1.63 -0.10 -2.38
C PHE A 37 2.60 1.03 -2.76
N ASP A 38 2.91 1.15 -4.04
CA ASP A 38 3.69 2.25 -4.61
C ASP A 38 2.79 3.33 -5.19
N TYR A 39 3.06 4.59 -4.85
CA TYR A 39 2.36 5.72 -5.46
C TYR A 39 2.73 5.87 -6.94
N PRO A 40 1.82 6.41 -7.79
CA PRO A 40 2.04 6.49 -9.25
C PRO A 40 3.36 7.16 -9.67
N TYR A 41 3.83 8.16 -8.93
CA TYR A 41 5.08 8.84 -9.24
C TYR A 41 6.34 7.94 -9.18
N MET A 42 6.28 6.80 -8.47
CA MET A 42 7.38 5.82 -8.43
C MET A 42 7.52 5.11 -9.77
N ALA A 43 6.41 4.78 -10.44
CA ALA A 43 6.43 4.21 -11.79
C ALA A 43 7.00 5.21 -12.82
N GLU A 44 6.86 6.50 -12.55
CA GLU A 44 7.48 7.59 -13.34
C GLU A 44 8.98 7.78 -13.02
N GLY A 45 9.56 7.00 -12.08
CA GLY A 45 10.96 7.11 -11.66
C GLY A 45 11.30 8.39 -10.87
N ARG A 46 10.28 9.11 -10.39
CA ARG A 46 10.46 10.39 -9.68
C ARG A 46 10.70 10.16 -8.19
N LYS A 47 11.54 10.99 -7.58
CA LYS A 47 11.75 11.00 -6.12
C LYS A 47 10.75 11.89 -5.38
N ALA A 48 10.35 12.98 -6.03
CA ALA A 48 9.41 13.94 -5.45
C ALA A 48 7.98 13.38 -5.59
N PRO A 49 7.20 13.38 -4.50
CA PRO A 49 5.84 12.87 -4.54
C PRO A 49 4.93 13.76 -5.39
N ASP A 50 3.83 13.17 -5.84
CA ASP A 50 2.73 13.93 -6.40
C ASP A 50 2.11 14.89 -5.38
N ARG A 51 1.32 15.85 -5.87
CA ARG A 51 0.54 16.73 -4.98
C ARG A 51 -0.45 15.90 -4.17
N LEU A 52 -0.71 16.33 -2.92
CA LEU A 52 -1.58 15.65 -1.97
C LEU A 52 -2.92 15.16 -2.56
N PRO A 53 -3.66 15.91 -3.40
CA PRO A 53 -4.90 15.41 -4.00
C PRO A 53 -4.72 14.14 -4.85
N LYS A 54 -3.64 14.04 -5.63
CA LYS A 54 -3.34 12.84 -6.44
C LYS A 54 -2.92 11.67 -5.55
N LEU A 55 -2.17 11.92 -4.48
CA LEU A 55 -1.82 10.89 -3.50
C LEU A 55 -3.06 10.33 -2.80
N LEU A 56 -3.97 11.21 -2.34
CA LEU A 56 -5.22 10.79 -1.68
C LEU A 56 -6.12 9.98 -2.62
N ALA A 57 -6.23 10.40 -3.89
CA ALA A 57 -7.01 9.67 -4.89
C ALA A 57 -6.42 8.28 -5.15
N ALA A 58 -5.10 8.18 -5.34
CA ALA A 58 -4.41 6.92 -5.54
C ALA A 58 -4.54 5.98 -4.33
N HIS A 59 -4.39 6.52 -3.11
CA HIS A 59 -4.49 5.75 -1.88
C HIS A 59 -5.90 5.18 -1.66
N ARG A 60 -6.94 5.98 -1.92
CA ARG A 60 -8.34 5.51 -1.86
C ARG A 60 -8.60 4.41 -2.89
N ALA A 61 -8.18 4.60 -4.13
CA ALA A 61 -8.36 3.61 -5.19
C ALA A 61 -7.64 2.29 -4.84
N ALA A 62 -6.42 2.36 -4.33
CA ALA A 62 -5.68 1.18 -3.89
C ALA A 62 -6.37 0.47 -2.71
N LEU A 63 -6.94 1.21 -1.76
CA LEU A 63 -7.69 0.63 -0.64
C LEU A 63 -8.97 -0.07 -1.11
N GLU A 64 -9.72 0.51 -2.05
CA GLU A 64 -10.91 -0.13 -2.59
C GLU A 64 -10.57 -1.43 -3.35
N ALA A 65 -9.52 -1.41 -4.18
CA ALA A 65 -9.04 -2.62 -4.86
C ALA A 65 -8.60 -3.70 -3.87
N ALA A 66 -7.80 -3.31 -2.87
CA ALA A 66 -7.34 -4.18 -1.79
C ALA A 66 -8.52 -4.82 -1.01
N ARG A 67 -9.57 -4.05 -0.73
CA ARG A 67 -10.78 -4.58 -0.06
C ARG A 67 -11.50 -5.60 -0.93
N ALA A 68 -11.66 -5.33 -2.22
CA ALA A 68 -12.31 -6.24 -3.16
C ALA A 68 -11.54 -7.55 -3.35
N GLU A 69 -10.21 -7.54 -3.21
CA GLU A 69 -9.38 -8.74 -3.24
C GLU A 69 -9.36 -9.50 -1.90
N HIS A 70 -9.46 -8.78 -0.77
CA HIS A 70 -9.38 -9.35 0.58
C HIS A 70 -10.71 -9.93 1.07
N GLU A 71 -11.84 -9.33 0.69
CA GLU A 71 -13.16 -9.86 0.96
C GLU A 71 -13.52 -10.82 -0.17
N PRO A 72 -13.51 -12.15 0.03
CA PRO A 72 -13.98 -13.05 -1.01
C PRO A 72 -15.45 -12.72 -1.26
N LEU A 73 -15.85 -12.58 -2.53
CA LEU A 73 -17.24 -12.72 -2.92
C LEU A 73 -17.76 -14.00 -2.24
N GLU A 74 -18.65 -13.86 -1.26
CA GLU A 74 -19.40 -15.00 -0.77
C GLU A 74 -20.10 -15.65 -1.98
N PRO A 75 -20.03 -17.00 -2.11
CA PRO A 75 -20.36 -17.72 -3.35
C PRO A 75 -21.80 -17.53 -3.83
#